data_AF-R8HBW7-F1
#
_entry.id   AF-R8HBW7-F1
#
_cell.length_a   1.000
_cell.length_b   1.000
_cell.length_c   1.000
_cell.angle_alpha   90.00
_cell.angle_beta   90.00
_cell.angle_gamma   90.00
#
_symmetry.space_group_name_H-M   'P 1'
#
loop_
_entity.id
_entity.type
_entity.pdbx_description
1 polymer ?
#
loop_
_entity_poly.entity_id
_entity_poly.type
_entity_poly.pdbx_seq_one_letter_code
_entity_poly.pdbx_strand_id
1 'polypeptide(L)'
;MFRTIKDIENTISTNGRKNTTYIHPIASHEEIAKFIAAYSNCNGGDIILGIKDDGITLSIKKFVFNLNIDNILDLLDGAVKIEYDRFTYEGNTLFHISIDKSDELVKVNNIPYKINKDGDVEEMTIKKVFISYAHKDSDLVNILEEELKQYENIKITRDIKVTAYRDSLDEFMKTIRDHDFVISVVSSAYINSLNCMYEVMHLMQDKDYQEKLFFIIVSRDDVEYYKEKNRYDGFEAKIYDVIDRLKYITHWRDKKAELERSINEAALSPELMVNLAVDMRKLNSVIPPMDDFIKLLSDKVGRSFKEMYEDDFKEIVDTINR
;
A
#
# COMPACT_ATOMS: atom_id res chain seq x y z
N MET A 1 -19.39 -8.06 -13.36
CA MET A 1 -20.58 -8.45 -14.13
C MET A 1 -20.13 -8.60 -15.57
N PHE A 2 -20.27 -9.81 -16.10
CA PHE A 2 -19.83 -10.13 -17.46
C PHE A 2 -20.55 -9.29 -18.52
N ARG A 3 -19.82 -8.91 -19.56
CA ARG A 3 -20.39 -8.25 -20.73
C ARG A 3 -21.18 -9.26 -21.55
N THR A 4 -22.33 -8.86 -22.08
CA THR A 4 -23.08 -9.73 -22.98
C THR A 4 -22.39 -9.82 -24.34
N ILE A 5 -22.69 -10.87 -25.11
CA ILE A 5 -22.21 -10.98 -26.50
C ILE A 5 -22.54 -9.72 -27.31
N LYS A 6 -23.71 -9.12 -27.11
CA LYS A 6 -24.11 -7.89 -27.80
C LYS A 6 -23.23 -6.69 -27.44
N ASP A 7 -22.77 -6.60 -26.19
CA ASP A 7 -21.84 -5.56 -25.75
C ASP A 7 -20.45 -5.74 -26.38
N ILE A 8 -20.02 -7.01 -26.52
CA ILE A 8 -18.78 -7.39 -27.20
C ILE A 8 -18.85 -7.02 -28.68
N GLU A 9 -19.92 -7.38 -29.38
CA GLU A 9 -20.14 -7.02 -30.79
C GLU A 9 -20.15 -5.50 -31.00
N ASN A 10 -20.80 -4.75 -30.09
CA ASN A 10 -20.79 -3.29 -30.13
C ASN A 10 -19.38 -2.71 -29.92
N THR A 11 -18.60 -3.29 -29.00
CA THR A 11 -17.20 -2.89 -28.75
C THR A 11 -16.33 -3.11 -30.00
N ILE A 12 -16.50 -4.25 -30.69
CA ILE A 12 -15.80 -4.54 -31.94
C ILE A 12 -16.20 -3.55 -33.03
N SER A 13 -17.49 -3.34 -33.25
CA SER A 13 -18.00 -2.48 -34.34
C SER A 13 -17.60 -1.00 -34.18
N THR A 14 -17.41 -0.56 -32.94
CA THR A 14 -16.94 0.79 -32.61
C THR A 14 -15.42 0.92 -32.55
N ASN A 15 -14.68 -0.14 -32.91
CA ASN A 15 -13.20 -0.20 -32.85
C ASN A 15 -12.66 0.11 -31.43
N GLY A 16 -13.40 -0.33 -30.40
CA GLY A 16 -13.11 -0.06 -29.00
C GLY A 16 -12.10 -1.03 -28.38
N ARG A 17 -11.21 -0.51 -27.52
CA ARG A 17 -10.16 -1.28 -26.82
C ARG A 17 -10.25 -1.21 -25.29
N LYS A 18 -11.25 -0.49 -24.76
CA LYS A 18 -11.41 -0.31 -23.31
C LYS A 18 -11.65 -1.68 -22.65
N ASN A 19 -10.79 -2.05 -21.70
CA ASN A 19 -10.80 -3.33 -20.98
C ASN A 19 -10.95 -4.55 -21.92
N THR A 20 -10.43 -4.48 -23.14
CA THR A 20 -10.64 -5.52 -24.16
C THR A 20 -9.34 -5.77 -24.91
N THR A 21 -8.89 -7.03 -24.95
CA THR A 21 -7.71 -7.46 -25.69
C THR A 21 -8.14 -8.32 -26.87
N TYR A 22 -7.57 -8.05 -28.04
CA TYR A 22 -7.79 -8.83 -29.26
C TYR A 22 -6.55 -9.66 -29.61
N ILE A 23 -6.74 -10.96 -29.90
CA ILE A 23 -5.64 -11.88 -30.15
C ILE A 23 -5.84 -12.61 -31.49
N HIS A 24 -4.81 -12.59 -32.34
CA HIS A 24 -4.73 -13.37 -33.58
C HIS A 24 -3.27 -13.62 -34.00
N PRO A 25 -2.91 -14.81 -34.54
CA PRO A 25 -3.79 -15.95 -34.83
C PRO A 25 -4.04 -16.84 -33.61
N ILE A 26 -3.08 -16.94 -32.69
CA ILE A 26 -3.18 -17.73 -31.45
C ILE A 26 -2.19 -17.16 -30.43
N ALA A 27 -2.54 -17.25 -29.15
CA ALA A 27 -1.63 -17.05 -28.02
C ALA A 27 -1.48 -18.39 -27.28
N SER A 28 -0.35 -18.59 -26.62
CA SER A 28 -0.10 -19.73 -25.75
C SER A 28 -1.06 -19.74 -24.55
N HIS A 29 -1.24 -20.91 -23.93
CA HIS A 29 -2.04 -21.01 -22.69
C HIS A 29 -1.48 -20.10 -21.59
N GLU A 30 -0.16 -19.96 -21.49
CA GLU A 30 0.49 -19.09 -20.52
C GLU A 30 0.20 -17.60 -20.79
N GLU A 31 0.25 -17.16 -22.05
CA GLU A 31 -0.10 -15.78 -22.40
C GLU A 31 -1.57 -15.48 -22.06
N ILE A 32 -2.49 -16.39 -22.38
CA ILE A 32 -3.91 -16.21 -22.05
C ILE A 32 -4.12 -16.22 -20.53
N ALA A 33 -3.44 -17.10 -19.79
CA ALA A 33 -3.47 -17.11 -18.33
C ALA A 33 -2.99 -15.76 -17.76
N LYS A 34 -1.91 -15.18 -18.30
CA LYS A 34 -1.42 -13.86 -17.88
C LYS A 34 -2.46 -12.76 -18.11
N PHE A 35 -3.17 -12.76 -19.25
CA PHE A 35 -4.28 -11.84 -19.47
C PHE A 35 -5.44 -12.06 -18.48
N ILE A 36 -5.82 -13.30 -18.21
CA ILE A 36 -6.89 -13.61 -17.24
C ILE A 36 -6.50 -13.12 -15.85
N ALA A 37 -5.27 -13.40 -15.39
CA ALA A 37 -4.76 -12.90 -14.11
C ALA A 37 -4.76 -11.35 -14.09
N ALA A 38 -4.26 -10.72 -15.15
CA ALA A 38 -4.20 -9.26 -15.27
C ALA A 38 -5.58 -8.60 -15.19
N TYR A 39 -6.58 -9.12 -15.92
CA TYR A 39 -7.94 -8.59 -15.88
C TYR A 39 -8.62 -8.87 -14.53
N SER A 40 -8.38 -10.04 -13.94
CA SER A 40 -8.92 -10.40 -12.62
C SER A 40 -8.41 -9.46 -11.53
N ASN A 41 -7.13 -9.06 -11.59
CA ASN A 41 -6.49 -8.15 -10.63
C ASN A 41 -6.84 -6.66 -10.85
N CYS A 42 -7.53 -6.32 -11.95
CA CYS A 42 -7.88 -4.95 -12.31
C CYS A 42 -9.40 -4.74 -12.21
N ASN A 43 -10.05 -4.28 -13.28
CA ASN A 43 -11.47 -3.97 -13.31
C ASN A 43 -12.31 -5.03 -14.05
N GLY A 44 -11.75 -6.23 -14.27
CA GLY A 44 -12.26 -7.17 -15.25
C GLY A 44 -12.03 -6.71 -16.69
N GLY A 45 -12.43 -7.53 -17.65
CA GLY A 45 -12.27 -7.24 -19.07
C GLY A 45 -12.53 -8.46 -19.93
N ASP A 46 -12.19 -8.34 -21.21
CA ASP A 46 -12.52 -9.35 -22.21
C ASP A 46 -11.34 -9.67 -23.10
N ILE A 47 -11.16 -10.95 -23.40
CA ILE A 47 -10.19 -11.45 -24.37
C ILE A 47 -10.96 -11.99 -25.57
N ILE A 48 -10.70 -11.45 -26.76
CA ILE A 48 -11.39 -11.84 -27.99
C ILE A 48 -10.38 -12.41 -28.99
N LEU A 49 -10.55 -13.70 -29.29
CA LEU A 49 -9.68 -14.45 -30.20
C LEU A 49 -10.29 -14.48 -31.60
N GLY A 50 -9.42 -14.35 -32.61
CA GLY A 50 -9.82 -14.33 -34.03
C GLY A 50 -9.93 -12.93 -34.65
N ILE A 51 -9.50 -11.90 -33.92
CA ILE A 51 -9.41 -10.52 -34.40
C ILE A 51 -7.94 -10.09 -34.31
N LYS A 52 -7.42 -9.54 -35.41
CA LYS A 52 -6.09 -8.92 -35.44
C LYS A 52 -6.24 -7.43 -35.13
N ASP A 53 -5.58 -6.97 -34.07
CA ASP A 53 -5.42 -5.55 -33.75
C ASP A 53 -4.03 -5.09 -34.20
N ASP A 54 -3.95 -3.97 -34.92
CA ASP A 54 -2.69 -3.31 -35.28
C ASP A 54 -2.48 -1.99 -34.52
N GLY A 55 -3.31 -1.72 -33.50
CA GLY A 55 -3.33 -0.50 -32.71
C GLY A 55 -4.21 0.60 -33.30
N ILE A 56 -4.62 0.49 -34.57
CA ILE A 56 -5.45 1.48 -35.26
C ILE A 56 -6.78 0.84 -35.67
N THR A 57 -6.75 -0.35 -36.25
CA THR A 57 -7.90 -1.05 -36.82
C THR A 57 -8.02 -2.47 -36.32
N LEU A 58 -9.26 -2.90 -36.11
CA LEU A 58 -9.58 -4.30 -35.83
C LEU A 58 -9.93 -5.02 -37.14
N SER A 59 -9.11 -5.99 -37.50
CA SER A 59 -9.32 -6.85 -38.66
C SER A 59 -9.90 -8.19 -38.23
N ILE A 60 -11.17 -8.45 -38.55
CA ILE A 60 -11.83 -9.73 -38.31
C ILE A 60 -11.16 -10.79 -39.19
N LYS A 61 -10.72 -11.88 -38.56
CA LYS A 61 -10.15 -13.04 -39.25
C LYS A 61 -11.11 -14.19 -39.02
N LYS A 62 -10.71 -15.20 -38.26
CA LYS A 62 -11.55 -16.30 -37.79
C LYS A 62 -10.77 -17.01 -36.70
N PHE A 63 -11.46 -17.51 -35.68
CA PHE A 63 -10.89 -18.44 -34.73
C PHE A 63 -11.27 -19.87 -35.11
N VAL A 64 -10.27 -20.69 -35.45
CA VAL A 64 -10.45 -22.08 -35.89
C VAL A 64 -9.88 -23.11 -34.91
N PHE A 65 -9.22 -22.63 -33.85
CA PHE A 65 -8.54 -23.49 -32.88
C PHE A 65 -9.49 -23.99 -31.80
N ASN A 66 -9.10 -25.06 -31.12
CA ASN A 66 -9.75 -25.49 -29.89
C ASN A 66 -8.92 -25.00 -28.70
N LEU A 67 -9.51 -24.18 -27.84
CA LEU A 67 -8.84 -23.67 -26.64
C LEU A 67 -9.22 -24.55 -25.46
N ASN A 68 -8.23 -25.12 -24.78
CA ASN A 68 -8.47 -25.88 -23.56
C ASN A 68 -8.40 -24.93 -22.36
N ILE A 69 -9.57 -24.49 -21.89
CA ILE A 69 -9.67 -23.57 -20.75
C ILE A 69 -9.15 -24.20 -19.46
N ASP A 70 -9.36 -25.50 -19.24
CA ASP A 70 -8.91 -26.18 -18.02
C ASP A 70 -7.38 -26.08 -17.88
N ASN A 71 -6.64 -26.32 -18.97
CA ASN A 71 -5.18 -26.19 -18.97
C ASN A 71 -4.69 -24.74 -18.72
N ILE A 72 -5.52 -23.74 -19.02
CA ILE A 72 -5.20 -22.33 -18.75
C ILE A 72 -5.50 -21.99 -17.29
N LEU A 73 -6.62 -22.49 -16.76
CA LEU A 73 -7.00 -22.32 -15.36
C LEU A 73 -6.03 -23.03 -14.42
N ASP A 74 -5.47 -24.18 -14.81
CA ASP A 74 -4.45 -24.91 -14.05
C ASP A 74 -3.14 -24.11 -13.84
N LEU A 75 -2.91 -23.06 -14.64
CA LEU A 75 -1.76 -22.15 -14.49
C LEU A 75 -2.01 -21.00 -13.51
N LEU A 76 -3.25 -20.83 -13.05
CA LEU A 76 -3.68 -19.70 -12.23
C LEU A 76 -3.73 -20.09 -10.75
N ASP A 77 -3.05 -19.29 -9.92
CA ASP A 77 -3.18 -19.34 -8.47
C ASP A 77 -4.16 -18.25 -8.02
N GLY A 78 -5.35 -18.63 -7.55
CA GLY A 78 -6.38 -17.72 -7.02
C GLY A 78 -7.77 -18.00 -7.58
N ALA A 79 -8.80 -17.43 -6.95
CA ALA A 79 -10.17 -17.56 -7.44
C ALA A 79 -10.40 -16.69 -8.68
N VAL A 80 -10.90 -17.28 -9.77
CA VAL A 80 -11.16 -16.58 -11.04
C VAL A 80 -12.62 -16.75 -11.43
N LYS A 81 -13.26 -15.66 -11.84
CA LYS A 81 -14.66 -15.64 -12.32
C LYS A 81 -14.63 -15.34 -13.82
N ILE A 82 -14.86 -16.35 -14.67
CA ILE A 82 -14.89 -16.19 -16.13
C ILE A 82 -16.15 -16.78 -16.76
N GLU A 83 -16.56 -16.21 -17.88
CA GLU A 83 -17.48 -16.78 -18.86
C GLU A 83 -16.79 -16.84 -20.22
N TYR A 84 -17.02 -17.90 -21.00
CA TYR A 84 -16.41 -18.03 -22.31
C TYR A 84 -17.32 -18.81 -23.27
N ASP A 85 -17.38 -18.36 -24.52
CA ASP A 85 -18.10 -19.08 -25.58
C ASP A 85 -17.59 -18.69 -26.97
N ARG A 86 -17.96 -19.49 -27.96
CA ARG A 86 -17.88 -19.13 -29.37
C ARG A 86 -19.08 -18.32 -29.78
N PHE A 87 -18.86 -17.32 -30.63
CA PHE A 87 -19.92 -16.55 -31.23
C PHE A 87 -19.61 -16.26 -32.70
N THR A 88 -20.62 -15.82 -33.44
CA THR A 88 -20.48 -15.49 -34.87
C THR A 88 -20.62 -14.00 -35.06
N TYR A 89 -19.62 -13.37 -35.67
CA TYR A 89 -19.61 -11.94 -35.98
C TYR A 89 -19.20 -11.73 -37.44
N GLU A 90 -20.02 -11.02 -38.22
CA GLU A 90 -19.84 -10.81 -39.66
C GLU A 90 -19.53 -12.11 -40.45
N GLY A 91 -20.19 -13.21 -40.08
CA GLY A 91 -20.01 -14.51 -40.71
C GLY A 91 -18.74 -15.28 -40.30
N ASN A 92 -17.93 -14.73 -39.40
CA ASN A 92 -16.72 -15.37 -38.87
C ASN A 92 -16.95 -15.88 -37.45
N THR A 93 -16.48 -17.09 -37.16
CA THR A 93 -16.47 -17.65 -35.80
C THR A 93 -15.35 -17.01 -34.99
N LEU A 94 -15.68 -16.46 -33.83
CA LEU A 94 -14.76 -15.90 -32.84
C LEU A 94 -14.91 -16.64 -31.51
N PHE A 95 -13.98 -16.43 -30.58
CA PHE A 95 -14.05 -16.95 -29.22
C PHE A 95 -13.81 -15.80 -28.25
N HIS A 96 -14.64 -15.70 -27.21
CA HIS A 96 -14.48 -14.70 -26.17
C HIS A 96 -14.27 -15.35 -24.81
N ILE A 97 -13.53 -14.66 -23.95
CA ILE A 97 -13.43 -14.92 -22.52
C ILE A 97 -13.75 -13.59 -21.85
N SER A 98 -14.84 -13.52 -21.12
CA SER A 98 -15.18 -12.41 -20.23
C SER A 98 -14.68 -12.74 -18.83
N ILE A 99 -13.98 -11.79 -18.22
CA ILE A 99 -13.32 -11.93 -16.92
C ILE A 99 -13.87 -10.87 -15.97
N ASP A 100 -14.40 -11.31 -14.84
CA ASP A 100 -14.81 -10.42 -13.75
C ASP A 100 -13.62 -10.14 -12.83
N LYS A 101 -13.60 -8.94 -12.20
CA LYS A 101 -12.65 -8.62 -11.14
C LYS A 101 -12.74 -9.70 -10.04
N SER A 102 -11.59 -10.18 -9.60
CA SER A 102 -11.49 -11.08 -8.45
C SER A 102 -11.40 -10.30 -7.15
N ASP A 103 -11.85 -10.93 -6.07
CA ASP A 103 -11.72 -10.42 -4.69
C ASP A 103 -10.39 -10.85 -4.06
N GLU A 104 -9.57 -11.62 -4.78
CA GLU A 104 -8.26 -12.12 -4.35
C GLU A 104 -7.22 -11.90 -5.46
N LEU A 105 -5.97 -11.71 -5.07
CA LEU A 105 -4.84 -11.62 -5.98
C LEU A 105 -4.61 -12.91 -6.80
N VAL A 106 -4.84 -12.84 -8.11
CA VAL A 106 -4.63 -13.94 -9.07
C VAL A 106 -3.22 -13.88 -9.65
N LYS A 107 -2.53 -15.03 -9.72
CA LYS A 107 -1.14 -15.13 -10.18
C LYS A 107 -0.98 -16.20 -11.25
N VAL A 108 0.07 -16.08 -12.05
CA VAL A 108 0.58 -17.15 -12.90
C VAL A 108 2.01 -17.44 -12.47
N ASN A 109 2.32 -18.69 -12.12
CA ASN A 109 3.64 -19.08 -11.63
C ASN A 109 4.13 -18.21 -10.45
N ASN A 110 3.28 -17.95 -9.46
CA ASN A 110 3.52 -17.03 -8.33
C ASN A 110 3.74 -15.54 -8.66
N ILE A 111 3.60 -15.13 -9.93
CA ILE A 111 3.74 -13.74 -10.36
C ILE A 111 2.35 -13.15 -10.63
N PRO A 112 1.94 -12.07 -9.94
CA PRO A 112 0.73 -11.36 -10.30
C PRO A 112 0.96 -10.48 -11.52
N TYR A 113 -0.08 -10.29 -12.32
CA TYR A 113 -0.06 -9.46 -13.52
C TYR A 113 -1.13 -8.37 -13.45
N LYS A 114 -0.96 -7.29 -14.21
CA LYS A 114 -1.95 -6.22 -14.39
C LYS A 114 -1.96 -5.73 -15.83
N ILE A 115 -3.05 -5.07 -16.23
CA ILE A 115 -3.14 -4.38 -17.53
C ILE A 115 -2.61 -2.95 -17.33
N ASN A 116 -1.62 -2.57 -18.14
CA ASN A 116 -1.04 -1.23 -18.09
C ASN A 116 -1.90 -0.21 -18.85
N LYS A 117 -1.46 1.05 -18.90
CA LYS A 117 -2.21 2.14 -19.54
C LYS A 117 -2.37 1.99 -21.05
N ASP A 118 -1.46 1.24 -21.68
CA ASP A 118 -1.45 1.00 -23.12
C ASP A 118 -2.28 -0.25 -23.50
N GLY A 119 -2.75 -1.02 -22.50
CA GLY A 119 -3.54 -2.24 -22.69
C GLY A 119 -2.70 -3.52 -22.72
N ASP A 120 -1.40 -3.42 -22.46
CA ASP A 120 -0.49 -4.56 -22.40
C ASP A 120 -0.48 -5.20 -21.01
N VAL A 121 -0.15 -6.49 -20.97
CA VAL A 121 0.04 -7.22 -19.71
C VAL A 121 1.44 -6.97 -19.19
N GLU A 122 1.54 -6.57 -17.93
CA GLU A 122 2.81 -6.41 -17.22
C GLU A 122 2.78 -7.09 -15.85
N GLU A 123 3.96 -7.43 -15.33
CA GLU A 123 4.10 -7.95 -13.97
C GLU A 123 3.68 -6.88 -12.96
N MET A 124 2.84 -7.28 -12.02
CA MET A 124 2.40 -6.40 -10.95
C MET A 124 3.42 -6.45 -9.80
N THR A 125 4.03 -5.31 -9.50
CA THR A 125 4.90 -5.20 -8.33
C THR A 125 4.05 -5.03 -7.07
N ILE A 126 4.26 -5.89 -6.08
CA ILE A 126 3.67 -5.73 -4.74
C ILE A 126 4.53 -4.75 -3.95
N LYS A 127 3.94 -3.63 -3.53
CA LYS A 127 4.59 -2.60 -2.73
C LYS A 127 4.37 -2.87 -1.25
N LYS A 128 5.45 -2.94 -0.48
CA LYS A 128 5.42 -3.08 0.98
C LYS A 128 5.28 -1.70 1.61
N VAL A 129 4.21 -1.50 2.37
CA VAL A 129 3.92 -0.23 3.03
C VAL A 129 3.90 -0.44 4.53
N PHE A 130 4.75 0.27 5.26
CA PHE A 130 4.75 0.26 6.72
C PHE A 130 3.95 1.45 7.26
N ILE A 131 2.98 1.21 8.15
CA ILE A 131 2.25 2.29 8.84
C ILE A 131 2.82 2.45 10.26
N SER A 132 3.47 3.59 10.49
CA SER A 132 4.02 4.00 11.78
C SER A 132 3.02 4.90 12.50
N TYR A 133 2.59 4.51 13.71
CA TYR A 133 1.57 5.25 14.47
C TYR A 133 1.69 4.99 15.97
N ALA A 134 1.13 5.88 16.80
CA ALA A 134 1.00 5.59 18.22
C ALA A 134 -0.26 4.75 18.48
N HIS A 135 -0.20 3.79 19.41
CA HIS A 135 -1.35 2.94 19.73
C HIS A 135 -2.65 3.69 20.05
N LYS A 136 -2.56 4.93 20.55
CA LYS A 136 -3.74 5.78 20.81
C LYS A 136 -4.49 6.17 19.52
N ASP A 137 -3.82 6.14 18.38
CA ASP A 137 -4.34 6.49 17.05
C ASP A 137 -4.78 5.26 16.25
N SER A 138 -4.95 4.12 16.91
CA SER A 138 -5.34 2.86 16.25
C SER A 138 -6.63 2.99 15.45
N ASP A 139 -7.58 3.82 15.86
CA ASP A 139 -8.84 3.99 15.13
C ASP A 139 -8.62 4.63 13.75
N LEU A 140 -7.79 5.68 13.66
CA LEU A 140 -7.41 6.28 12.38
C LEU A 140 -6.68 5.26 11.49
N VAL A 141 -5.74 4.52 12.06
CA VAL A 141 -4.96 3.54 11.31
C VAL A 141 -5.79 2.34 10.87
N ASN A 142 -6.80 1.93 11.65
CA ASN A 142 -7.73 0.89 11.21
C ASN A 142 -8.47 1.33 9.94
N ILE A 143 -8.95 2.58 9.90
CA ILE A 143 -9.63 3.12 8.72
C ILE A 143 -8.66 3.17 7.53
N LEU A 144 -7.47 3.76 7.71
CA LEU A 144 -6.44 3.79 6.67
C LEU A 144 -6.08 2.39 6.15
N GLU A 145 -5.92 1.41 7.04
CA GLU A 145 -5.59 0.04 6.66
C GLU A 145 -6.71 -0.60 5.82
N GLU A 146 -7.97 -0.44 6.22
CA GLU A 146 -9.10 -0.96 5.44
C GLU A 146 -9.19 -0.28 4.06
N GLU A 147 -8.97 1.04 3.98
CA GLU A 147 -8.94 1.76 2.71
C GLU A 147 -7.73 1.41 1.84
N LEU A 148 -6.61 0.96 2.41
CA LEU A 148 -5.46 0.52 1.61
C LEU A 148 -5.53 -0.97 1.22
N LYS A 149 -6.27 -1.79 1.98
CA LYS A 149 -6.45 -3.24 1.71
C LYS A 149 -7.22 -3.54 0.42
N GLN A 150 -8.05 -2.61 -0.05
CA GLN A 150 -8.74 -2.73 -1.35
C GLN A 150 -7.78 -2.72 -2.56
N TYR A 151 -6.50 -2.39 -2.35
CA TYR A 151 -5.46 -2.45 -3.36
C TYR A 151 -4.60 -3.71 -3.17
N GLU A 152 -4.85 -4.73 -3.99
CA GLU A 152 -4.16 -6.03 -3.94
C GLU A 152 -2.62 -5.94 -4.14
N ASN A 153 -2.14 -4.85 -4.73
CA ASN A 153 -0.72 -4.60 -4.93
C ASN A 153 -0.04 -3.91 -3.73
N ILE A 154 -0.77 -3.69 -2.63
CA ILE A 154 -0.25 -3.06 -1.41
C ILE A 154 -0.21 -4.10 -0.29
N LYS A 155 0.99 -4.42 0.16
CA LYS A 155 1.21 -5.25 1.34
C LYS A 155 1.48 -4.35 2.54
N ILE A 156 0.46 -4.19 3.37
CA ILE A 156 0.55 -3.37 4.57
C ILE A 156 1.20 -4.18 5.70
N THR A 157 2.12 -3.53 6.40
CA THR A 157 2.61 -3.94 7.72
C THR A 157 2.40 -2.77 8.67
N ARG A 158 2.00 -3.05 9.91
CA ARG A 158 1.91 -2.04 10.95
C ARG A 158 2.23 -2.67 12.28
N ASP A 159 2.80 -1.89 13.18
CA ASP A 159 3.14 -2.39 14.51
C ASP A 159 1.88 -2.43 15.40
N ILE A 160 1.52 -3.63 15.87
CA ILE A 160 0.61 -3.85 16.99
C ILE A 160 1.39 -4.66 18.02
N LYS A 161 2.44 -4.05 18.58
CA LYS A 161 3.43 -4.70 19.44
C LYS A 161 4.19 -5.78 18.66
N VAL A 162 5.44 -5.96 19.04
CA VAL A 162 6.17 -7.21 18.98
C VAL A 162 5.27 -8.36 19.53
N THR A 163 4.39 -8.96 18.70
CA THR A 163 3.46 -10.04 19.09
C THR A 163 3.95 -11.43 18.74
N ALA A 164 5.11 -11.56 18.10
CA ALA A 164 5.85 -12.80 18.21
C ALA A 164 6.60 -12.79 19.55
N TYR A 165 6.17 -13.66 20.46
CA TYR A 165 6.93 -13.99 21.67
C TYR A 165 8.40 -14.29 21.28
N ARG A 166 9.34 -13.45 21.73
CA ARG A 166 10.82 -13.49 21.50
C ARG A 166 11.39 -12.63 20.35
N ASP A 167 10.59 -11.85 19.63
CA ASP A 167 11.15 -10.97 18.59
C ASP A 167 11.86 -9.74 19.17
N SER A 168 12.96 -9.33 18.53
CA SER A 168 13.72 -8.14 18.91
C SER A 168 13.15 -6.90 18.22
N LEU A 169 12.78 -5.89 19.01
CA LEU A 169 12.38 -4.58 18.49
C LEU A 169 13.45 -4.02 17.52
N ASP A 170 14.74 -4.24 17.81
CA ASP A 170 15.84 -3.75 16.97
C ASP A 170 15.97 -4.52 15.64
N GLU A 171 15.52 -5.79 15.58
CA GLU A 171 15.47 -6.54 14.32
C GLU A 171 14.29 -6.10 13.47
N PHE A 172 13.12 -5.89 14.08
CA PHE A 172 11.95 -5.34 13.41
C PHE A 172 12.24 -3.95 12.80
N MET A 173 12.93 -3.08 13.53
CA MET A 173 13.28 -1.73 13.08
C MET A 173 14.21 -1.72 11.84
N LYS A 174 15.05 -2.75 11.68
CA LYS A 174 15.86 -2.91 10.45
C LYS A 174 14.97 -3.19 9.24
N THR A 175 13.87 -3.92 9.42
CA THR A 175 12.94 -4.26 8.33
C THR A 175 12.18 -3.06 7.78
N ILE A 176 12.08 -1.94 8.53
CA ILE A 176 11.43 -0.71 8.05
C ILE A 176 12.08 -0.22 6.75
N ARG A 177 13.40 -0.43 6.58
CA ARG A 177 14.13 -0.08 5.35
C ARG A 177 13.82 -0.98 4.16
N ASP A 178 13.31 -2.18 4.42
CA ASP A 178 12.90 -3.15 3.38
C ASP A 178 11.49 -2.85 2.83
N HIS A 179 10.82 -1.83 3.37
CA HIS A 179 9.54 -1.34 2.87
C HIS A 179 9.78 -0.31 1.75
N ASP A 180 8.91 -0.36 0.74
CA ASP A 180 8.93 0.59 -0.37
C ASP A 180 8.49 1.98 0.11
N PHE A 181 7.51 2.02 1.02
CA PHE A 181 6.97 3.25 1.58
C PHE A 181 6.68 3.13 3.09
N VAL A 182 6.70 4.26 3.77
CA VAL A 182 6.33 4.40 5.18
C VAL A 182 5.29 5.50 5.31
N ILE A 183 4.17 5.23 5.98
CA ILE A 183 3.14 6.21 6.31
C ILE A 183 3.20 6.50 7.80
N SER A 184 3.59 7.72 8.18
CA SER A 184 3.60 8.19 9.56
C SER A 184 2.28 8.89 9.91
N VAL A 185 1.51 8.35 10.84
CA VAL A 185 0.33 9.04 11.40
C VAL A 185 0.77 9.86 12.61
N VAL A 186 0.99 11.15 12.38
CA VAL A 186 1.67 12.05 13.31
C VAL A 186 0.64 12.74 14.20
N SER A 187 0.51 12.26 15.43
CA SER A 187 -0.26 12.88 16.52
C SER A 187 0.68 13.40 17.63
N SER A 188 0.14 14.06 18.65
CA SER A 188 0.93 14.37 19.85
C SER A 188 1.44 13.11 20.57
N ALA A 189 0.69 12.01 20.51
CA ALA A 189 1.09 10.74 21.09
C ALA A 189 2.23 10.10 20.28
N TYR A 190 2.20 10.26 18.95
CA TYR A 190 3.27 9.82 18.05
C TYR A 190 4.60 10.49 18.38
N ILE A 191 4.62 11.82 18.45
CA ILE A 191 5.84 12.61 18.68
C ILE A 191 6.43 12.33 20.08
N ASN A 192 5.59 12.04 21.07
CA ASN A 192 6.03 11.70 22.44
C ASN A 192 6.37 10.20 22.63
N SER A 193 6.19 9.37 21.62
CA SER A 193 6.47 7.93 21.67
C SER A 193 7.91 7.64 21.28
N LEU A 194 8.65 6.98 22.19
CA LEU A 194 10.06 6.62 21.94
C LEU A 194 10.18 5.64 20.76
N ASN A 195 9.26 4.68 20.69
CA ASN A 195 9.27 3.68 19.62
C ASN A 195 9.02 4.33 18.27
N CYS A 196 7.97 5.16 18.14
CA CYS A 196 7.63 5.83 16.89
C CYS A 196 8.77 6.73 16.39
N MET A 197 9.39 7.51 17.29
CA MET A 197 10.52 8.34 16.92
C MET A 197 11.76 7.51 16.54
N TYR A 198 11.97 6.38 17.22
CA TYR A 198 13.06 5.45 16.88
C TYR A 198 12.87 4.78 15.51
N GLU A 199 11.62 4.46 15.12
CA GLU A 199 11.26 3.94 13.78
C GLU A 199 11.63 4.94 12.69
N VAL A 200 11.12 6.17 12.81
CA VAL A 200 11.35 7.25 11.85
C VAL A 200 12.84 7.57 11.70
N MET A 201 13.57 7.56 12.81
CA MET A 201 15.02 7.71 12.78
C MET A 201 15.73 6.66 11.93
N HIS A 202 15.28 5.40 11.98
CA HIS A 202 15.90 4.33 11.18
C HIS A 202 15.61 4.51 9.69
N LEU A 203 14.43 5.03 9.36
CA LEU A 203 14.05 5.43 8.01
C LEU A 203 14.90 6.61 7.51
N MET A 204 15.09 7.66 8.33
CA MET A 204 15.88 8.86 7.99
C MET A 204 17.37 8.59 7.72
N GLN A 205 17.88 7.39 8.02
CA GLN A 205 19.23 6.98 7.65
C GLN A 205 19.36 6.55 6.18
N ASP A 206 18.24 6.28 5.50
CA ASP A 206 18.21 6.04 4.07
C ASP A 206 18.39 7.36 3.31
N LYS A 207 19.10 7.37 2.19
CA LYS A 207 19.37 8.61 1.43
C LYS A 207 18.10 9.18 0.81
N ASP A 208 17.21 8.29 0.36
CA ASP A 208 16.00 8.63 -0.38
C ASP A 208 14.75 8.53 0.51
N TYR A 209 14.93 8.58 1.83
CA TYR A 209 13.85 8.38 2.81
C TYR A 209 12.66 9.32 2.62
N GLN A 210 12.91 10.55 2.13
CA GLN A 210 11.86 11.54 1.93
C GLN A 210 10.90 11.15 0.80
N GLU A 211 11.36 10.38 -0.18
CA GLU A 211 10.53 9.86 -1.27
C GLU A 211 9.68 8.67 -0.80
N LYS A 212 10.19 7.93 0.19
CA LYS A 212 9.50 6.79 0.82
C LYS A 212 8.49 7.21 1.88
N LEU A 213 8.64 8.40 2.47
CA LEU A 213 7.88 8.85 3.63
C LEU A 213 6.62 9.64 3.21
N PHE A 214 5.46 9.09 3.54
CA PHE A 214 4.20 9.82 3.66
C PHE A 214 3.94 10.17 5.12
N PHE A 215 3.26 11.29 5.36
CA PHE A 215 2.88 11.70 6.70
C PHE A 215 1.47 12.29 6.71
N ILE A 216 0.69 11.86 7.69
CA ILE A 216 -0.67 12.33 7.96
C ILE A 216 -0.60 13.13 9.26
N ILE A 217 -0.94 14.41 9.21
CA ILE A 217 -0.84 15.30 10.39
C ILE A 217 -2.18 15.31 11.12
N VAL A 218 -2.25 14.62 12.26
CA VAL A 218 -3.48 14.54 13.04
C VAL A 218 -3.87 15.93 13.56
N SER A 219 -5.09 16.33 13.22
CA SER A 219 -5.67 17.65 13.44
C SER A 219 -6.95 17.57 14.27
N ARG A 220 -7.49 18.72 14.66
CA ARG A 220 -8.73 18.77 15.45
C ARG A 220 -9.94 18.21 14.69
N ASP A 221 -9.93 18.30 13.37
CA ASP A 221 -11.04 17.84 12.53
C ASP A 221 -11.10 16.31 12.46
N ASP A 222 -10.01 15.62 12.81
CA ASP A 222 -9.93 14.15 12.79
C ASP A 222 -10.66 13.50 13.97
N VAL A 223 -11.19 14.31 14.88
CA VAL A 223 -11.76 13.85 16.14
C VAL A 223 -13.00 12.98 15.96
N GLU A 224 -13.71 13.12 14.84
CA GLU A 224 -14.90 12.34 14.51
C GLU A 224 -14.57 10.89 14.12
N TYR A 225 -13.32 10.61 13.74
CA TYR A 225 -12.85 9.29 13.35
C TYR A 225 -12.33 8.45 14.53
N TYR A 226 -12.22 9.04 15.73
CA TYR A 226 -11.90 8.30 16.96
C TYR A 226 -13.15 7.71 17.59
N LYS A 227 -13.07 6.45 18.03
CA LYS A 227 -14.11 5.89 18.91
C LYS A 227 -14.03 6.58 20.26
N GLU A 228 -15.17 6.84 20.89
CA GLU A 228 -15.27 7.57 22.15
C GLU A 228 -14.30 7.05 23.23
N LYS A 229 -14.16 5.72 23.33
CA LYS A 229 -13.25 5.05 24.28
C LYS A 229 -11.75 5.30 24.06
N ASN A 230 -11.35 5.66 22.84
CA ASN A 230 -9.96 5.86 22.44
C ASN A 230 -9.63 7.35 22.27
N ARG A 231 -10.64 8.23 22.36
CA ARG A 231 -10.47 9.68 22.30
C ARG A 231 -9.65 10.15 23.50
N TYR A 232 -8.70 11.04 23.25
CA TYR A 232 -7.90 11.65 24.31
C TYR A 232 -7.69 13.14 24.03
N ASP A 233 -7.58 13.91 25.10
CA ASP A 233 -7.38 15.35 24.99
C ASP A 233 -5.98 15.67 24.43
N GLY A 234 -5.91 16.71 23.60
CA GLY A 234 -4.65 17.19 23.03
C GLY A 234 -4.00 16.22 22.03
N PHE A 235 -4.79 15.43 21.31
CA PHE A 235 -4.29 14.45 20.33
C PHE A 235 -3.65 15.08 19.09
N GLU A 236 -4.04 16.31 18.74
CA GLU A 236 -3.49 17.08 17.63
C GLU A 236 -1.96 17.17 17.64
N ALA A 237 -1.31 17.06 16.48
CA ALA A 237 0.14 17.14 16.36
C ALA A 237 0.70 18.53 16.72
N LYS A 238 0.04 19.61 16.28
CA LYS A 238 0.43 21.01 16.50
C LYS A 238 1.89 21.34 16.15
N ILE A 239 2.45 20.67 15.15
CA ILE A 239 3.85 20.83 14.74
C ILE A 239 4.16 22.13 13.98
N TYR A 240 3.14 22.85 13.53
CA TYR A 240 3.34 24.11 12.78
C TYR A 240 3.53 25.32 13.71
N ASP A 241 3.05 25.25 14.95
CA ASP A 241 3.24 26.31 15.94
C ASP A 241 4.58 26.15 16.66
N VAL A 242 5.35 27.25 16.78
CA VAL A 242 6.68 27.24 17.41
C VAL A 242 6.60 26.90 18.90
N ILE A 243 5.57 27.39 19.60
CA ILE A 243 5.39 27.16 21.04
C ILE A 243 5.02 25.70 21.28
N ASP A 244 4.15 25.12 20.46
CA ASP A 244 3.80 23.70 20.54
C ASP A 244 5.00 22.80 20.20
N ARG A 245 5.81 23.14 19.19
CA ARG A 245 7.09 22.43 18.92
C ARG A 245 8.03 22.45 20.12
N LEU A 246 8.16 23.61 20.77
CA LEU A 246 9.00 23.75 21.96
C LEU A 246 8.53 22.85 23.10
N LYS A 247 7.22 22.55 23.21
CA LYS A 247 6.71 21.60 24.21
C LYS A 247 7.24 20.19 23.97
N TYR A 248 7.33 19.73 22.73
CA TYR A 248 7.92 18.41 22.42
C TYR A 248 9.41 18.37 22.75
N ILE A 249 10.17 19.38 22.35
CA ILE A 249 11.60 19.48 22.68
C ILE A 249 11.80 19.47 24.20
N THR A 250 10.97 20.22 24.93
CA THR A 250 10.99 20.28 26.40
C THR A 250 10.64 18.94 27.02
N HIS A 251 9.58 18.26 26.55
CA HIS A 251 9.18 16.94 27.03
C HIS A 251 10.33 15.94 26.96
N TRP A 252 11.01 15.86 25.82
CA TRP A 252 12.10 14.92 25.61
C TRP A 252 13.36 15.27 26.40
N ARG A 253 13.69 16.56 26.50
CA ARG A 253 14.78 17.05 27.36
C ARG A 253 14.52 16.66 28.83
N ASP A 254 13.31 16.88 29.31
CA ASP A 254 12.94 16.63 30.71
C ASP A 254 12.92 15.12 30.98
N LYS A 255 12.41 14.30 30.06
CA LYS A 255 12.44 12.83 30.13
C LYS A 255 13.86 12.28 30.19
N LYS A 256 14.78 12.87 29.43
CA LYS A 256 16.21 12.54 29.52
C LYS A 256 16.79 12.90 30.88
N ALA A 257 16.55 14.12 31.36
CA ALA A 257 17.04 14.56 32.66
C ALA A 257 16.50 13.69 33.81
N GLU A 258 15.23 13.29 33.74
CA GLU A 258 14.61 12.38 34.71
C GLU A 258 15.28 11.00 34.72
N LEU A 259 15.54 10.42 33.54
CA LEU A 259 16.23 9.14 33.43
C LEU A 259 17.67 9.22 33.98
N GLU A 260 18.42 10.26 33.60
CA GLU A 260 19.79 10.50 34.09
C GLU A 260 19.82 10.64 35.61
N ARG A 261 18.88 11.39 36.18
CA ARG A 261 18.74 11.52 37.63
C ARG A 261 18.44 10.18 38.30
N SER A 262 17.46 9.44 37.78
CA SER A 262 17.04 8.15 38.34
C SER A 262 18.17 7.12 38.32
N ILE A 263 18.97 7.10 37.26
CA ILE A 263 20.16 6.26 37.13
C ILE A 263 21.21 6.62 38.20
N ASN A 264 21.48 7.91 38.37
CA ASN A 264 22.46 8.39 39.36
C ASN A 264 22.00 8.08 40.80
N GLU A 265 20.70 8.27 41.09
CA GLU A 265 20.11 7.99 42.41
C GLU A 265 20.09 6.49 42.75
N ALA A 266 19.92 5.62 41.74
CA ALA A 266 19.87 4.18 41.96
C ALA A 266 21.23 3.57 42.37
N ALA A 267 22.35 4.32 42.23
CA ALA A 267 23.70 3.92 42.62
C ALA A 267 24.09 2.49 42.18
N LEU A 268 23.66 2.11 40.96
CA LEU A 268 23.81 0.76 40.44
C LEU A 268 25.27 0.42 40.14
N SER A 269 25.63 -0.86 40.29
CA SER A 269 26.96 -1.33 39.90
C SER A 269 27.16 -1.26 38.39
N PRO A 270 28.41 -1.15 37.89
CA PRO A 270 28.71 -1.07 36.46
C PRO A 270 28.10 -2.22 35.63
N GLU A 271 27.96 -3.41 36.21
CA GLU A 271 27.37 -4.59 35.56
C GLU A 271 25.86 -4.43 35.31
N LEU A 272 25.14 -3.82 36.26
CA LEU A 272 23.70 -3.55 36.15
C LEU A 272 23.39 -2.37 35.21
N MET A 273 24.40 -1.53 34.96
CA MET A 273 24.30 -0.35 34.09
C MET A 273 24.35 -0.66 32.60
N VAL A 274 24.78 -1.86 32.19
CA VAL A 274 25.01 -2.19 30.78
C VAL A 274 23.72 -2.05 29.94
N ASN A 275 22.61 -2.61 30.42
CA ASN A 275 21.32 -2.54 29.69
C ASN A 275 20.70 -1.14 29.73
N LEU A 276 20.79 -0.45 30.88
CA LEU A 276 20.32 0.93 31.01
C LEU A 276 21.10 1.90 30.12
N ALA A 277 22.40 1.65 29.92
CA ALA A 277 23.22 2.41 28.99
C ALA A 277 22.79 2.21 27.53
N VAL A 278 22.25 1.04 27.16
CA VAL A 278 21.67 0.80 25.83
C VAL A 278 20.39 1.62 25.66
N ASP A 279 19.48 1.61 26.63
CA ASP A 279 18.25 2.41 26.59
C ASP A 279 18.55 3.91 26.54
N MET A 280 19.55 4.36 27.30
CA MET A 280 20.00 5.74 27.29
C MET A 280 20.63 6.14 25.96
N ARG A 281 21.32 5.22 25.26
CA ARG A 281 21.78 5.46 23.88
C ARG A 281 20.61 5.59 22.91
N LYS A 282 19.56 4.77 23.04
CA LYS A 282 18.35 4.90 22.20
C LYS A 282 17.70 6.27 22.40
N LEU A 283 17.54 6.71 23.64
CA LEU A 283 17.01 8.04 23.94
C LEU A 283 17.89 9.17 23.37
N ASN A 284 19.21 9.08 23.55
CA ASN A 284 20.15 10.06 23.01
C ASN A 284 20.18 10.09 21.48
N SER A 285 19.92 8.95 20.83
CA SER A 285 19.79 8.92 19.37
C SER A 285 18.53 9.66 18.91
N VAL A 286 17.42 9.61 19.68
CA VAL A 286 16.12 10.18 19.28
C VAL A 286 16.04 11.69 19.34
N ILE A 287 16.62 12.31 20.37
CA ILE A 287 16.36 13.73 20.66
C ILE A 287 16.81 14.68 19.52
N PRO A 288 18.05 14.59 18.99
CA PRO A 288 18.48 15.51 17.93
C PRO A 288 17.73 15.34 16.60
N PRO A 289 17.59 14.11 16.05
CA PRO A 289 16.85 13.88 14.80
C PRO A 289 15.36 14.14 14.91
N MET A 290 14.77 14.12 16.12
CA MET A 290 13.38 14.50 16.29
C MET A 290 13.14 15.97 15.92
N ASP A 291 14.03 16.88 16.32
CA ASP A 291 13.88 18.29 15.93
C ASP A 291 13.98 18.44 14.42
N ASP A 292 14.94 17.75 13.79
CA ASP A 292 15.06 17.69 12.32
C ASP A 292 13.81 17.10 11.66
N PHE A 293 13.20 16.07 12.25
CA PHE A 293 11.99 15.43 11.75
C PHE A 293 10.77 16.34 11.89
N ILE A 294 10.55 16.93 13.07
CA ILE A 294 9.46 17.90 13.28
C ILE A 294 9.63 19.08 12.34
N LYS A 295 10.87 19.56 12.14
CA LYS A 295 11.18 20.61 11.19
C LYS A 295 10.83 20.21 9.77
N LEU A 296 11.27 19.03 9.32
CA LEU A 296 10.91 18.46 8.02
C LEU A 296 9.40 18.44 7.80
N LEU A 297 8.64 17.97 8.79
CA LEU A 297 7.18 17.92 8.72
C LEU A 297 6.57 19.32 8.71
N SER A 298 7.12 20.27 9.48
CA SER A 298 6.62 21.64 9.57
C SER A 298 6.93 22.49 8.32
N ASP A 299 8.01 22.16 7.61
CA ASP A 299 8.44 22.83 6.38
C ASP A 299 7.64 22.35 5.17
N LYS A 300 6.92 21.23 5.29
CA LYS A 300 6.02 20.69 4.26
C LYS A 300 4.55 20.92 4.63
N VAL A 301 3.73 21.19 3.61
CA VAL A 301 2.27 21.25 3.80
C VAL A 301 1.77 19.81 3.94
N GLY A 302 1.51 19.40 5.17
CA GLY A 302 0.87 18.13 5.48
C GLY A 302 -0.64 18.24 5.35
N ARG A 303 -1.29 17.10 5.11
CA ARG A 303 -2.75 16.98 5.12
C ARG A 303 -3.19 16.27 6.40
N SER A 304 -4.35 16.67 6.90
CA SER A 304 -5.05 16.00 7.99
C SER A 304 -5.56 14.62 7.57
N PHE A 305 -5.91 13.79 8.56
CA PHE A 305 -6.49 12.48 8.26
C PHE A 305 -7.81 12.64 7.50
N LYS A 306 -8.66 13.57 7.94
CA LYS A 306 -9.93 13.91 7.29
C LYS A 306 -9.72 14.29 5.83
N GLU A 307 -8.83 15.25 5.56
CA GLU A 307 -8.59 15.70 4.19
C GLU A 307 -8.13 14.56 3.29
N MET A 308 -7.29 13.65 3.78
CA MET A 308 -6.85 12.48 3.03
C MET A 308 -7.93 11.41 2.91
N TYR A 309 -8.80 11.27 3.90
CA TYR A 309 -9.91 10.32 3.85
C TYR A 309 -10.98 10.76 2.84
N GLU A 310 -11.25 12.07 2.74
CA GLU A 310 -12.24 12.63 1.81
C GLU A 310 -11.89 12.45 0.32
N ASP A 311 -10.63 12.18 -0.02
CA ASP A 311 -10.19 11.83 -1.38
C ASP A 311 -9.64 10.40 -1.50
N ASP A 312 -10.08 9.49 -0.64
CA ASP A 312 -9.72 8.06 -0.68
C ASP A 312 -8.20 7.82 -0.63
N PHE A 313 -7.46 8.67 0.08
CA PHE A 313 -6.00 8.66 0.19
C PHE A 313 -5.29 8.70 -1.18
N LYS A 314 -5.91 9.36 -2.17
CA LYS A 314 -5.49 9.33 -3.57
C LYS A 314 -4.01 9.61 -3.79
N GLU A 315 -3.42 10.57 -3.09
CA GLU A 315 -1.99 10.89 -3.25
C GLU A 315 -1.07 9.71 -2.89
N ILE A 316 -1.39 9.02 -1.79
CA ILE A 316 -0.65 7.83 -1.33
C ILE A 316 -0.84 6.71 -2.36
N VAL A 317 -2.09 6.43 -2.73
CA VAL A 317 -2.46 5.36 -3.67
C VAL A 317 -1.83 5.57 -5.05
N ASP A 318 -1.98 6.77 -5.63
CA ASP A 318 -1.45 7.11 -6.95
C ASP A 318 0.08 6.99 -6.96
N THR A 319 0.76 7.36 -5.87
CA THR A 319 2.23 7.27 -5.80
C THR A 319 2.70 5.82 -5.65
N ILE A 320 2.00 5.01 -4.86
CA ILE A 320 2.30 3.58 -4.72
C ILE A 320 2.05 2.82 -6.05
N ASN A 321 1.06 3.26 -6.83
CA ASN A 321 0.65 2.62 -8.08
C ASN A 321 1.41 3.11 -9.33
N ARG A 322 2.27 4.13 -9.21
CA ARG A 322 3.17 4.56 -10.29
C ARG A 322 4.21 3.50 -10.62
#